data_AF-A0A418KKU9-F1
#
_entry.id   AF-A0A418KKU9-F1
#
_cell.length_a   1.000
_cell.length_b   1.000
_cell.length_c   1.000
_cell.angle_alpha   90.00
_cell.angle_beta   90.00
_cell.angle_gamma   90.00
#
_symmetry.space_group_name_H-M   'P 1'
#
loop_
_entity.id
_entity.type
_entity.pdbx_description
1 polymer ?
#
loop_
_entity_poly.entity_id
_entity_poly.type
_entity_poly.pdbx_seq_one_letter_code
_entity_poly.pdbx_strand_id
1 'polypeptide(L)' 'MHITVPFTTAIGLSDQPGELEGYGPIPAHAAKILAAEGVWTWLRTDGTGHLLDLGRTRYRPTKALA' A
#
# COMPACT_ATOMS: atom_id res chain seq x y z
N MET A 1 0.32 -12.73 -3.16
CA MET A 1 1.00 -11.55 -3.71
C MET A 1 0.79 -10.42 -2.72
N HIS A 2 1.85 -9.91 -2.12
CA HIS A 2 1.78 -8.79 -1.19
C HIS A 2 2.28 -7.52 -1.88
N ILE A 3 1.57 -6.41 -1.68
CA ILE A 3 1.99 -5.09 -2.14
C ILE A 3 2.04 -4.16 -0.94
N THR A 4 3.09 -3.38 -0.86
CA THR A 4 3.24 -2.31 0.14
C THR A 4 3.11 -1.00 -0.59
N VAL A 5 2.08 -0.22 -0.25
CA VAL A 5 1.81 1.06 -0.90
C VAL A 5 1.77 2.13 0.19
N PRO A 6 2.47 3.28 0.01
CA PRO A 6 2.30 4.42 0.90
C PRO A 6 0.82 4.80 0.97
N PHE A 7 0.30 5.01 2.18
CA PHE A 7 -1.12 5.31 2.36
C PHE A 7 -1.55 6.53 1.54
N THR A 8 -0.74 7.59 1.53
CA THR A 8 -0.94 8.79 0.73
C THR A 8 -1.09 8.49 -0.76
N THR A 9 -0.34 7.51 -1.29
CA THR A 9 -0.48 7.06 -2.68
C THR A 9 -1.75 6.24 -2.88
N ALA A 10 -2.08 5.34 -1.94
CA ALA A 10 -3.28 4.51 -2.02
C ALA A 10 -4.56 5.35 -2.10
N ILE A 11 -4.62 6.49 -1.41
CA ILE A 11 -5.75 7.43 -1.44
C ILE A 11 -5.58 8.59 -2.44
N GLY A 12 -4.58 8.53 -3.31
CA GLY A 12 -4.38 9.53 -4.38
C GLY A 12 -3.85 10.91 -3.95
N LEU A 13 -3.38 11.06 -2.70
CA LEU A 13 -2.73 12.28 -2.21
C LEU A 13 -1.27 12.42 -2.65
N SER A 14 -0.61 11.32 -3.03
CA SER A 14 0.74 11.31 -3.60
C SER A 14 0.85 10.32 -4.76
N ASP A 15 1.94 10.40 -5.51
CA ASP A 15 2.25 9.49 -6.62
C ASP A 15 3.56 8.74 -6.38
N GLN A 16 3.80 8.34 -5.13
CA GLN A 16 4.99 7.56 -4.77
C GLN A 16 4.84 6.12 -5.28
N PRO A 17 5.94 5.46 -5.67
CA PRO A 17 5.89 4.07 -6.11
C PRO A 17 5.42 3.15 -4.96
N GLY A 18 4.71 2.08 -5.32
CA GLY A 18 4.44 0.97 -4.41
C GLY A 18 5.51 -0.10 -4.56
N GLU A 19 5.68 -0.97 -3.58
CA GLU A 19 6.57 -2.12 -3.64
C GLU A 19 5.77 -3.40 -3.81
N LEU A 20 6.11 -4.19 -4.82
CA LEU A 20 5.51 -5.49 -5.07
C LEU A 20 6.49 -6.58 -4.66
N GLU A 21 6.07 -7.43 -3.72
CA GLU A 21 6.89 -8.54 -3.23
C GLU A 21 7.31 -9.46 -4.40
N GLY A 22 8.63 -9.61 -4.58
CA GLY A 22 9.24 -10.42 -5.65
C GLY A 22 9.43 -9.72 -7.01
N TYR A 23 8.85 -8.54 -7.22
CA TYR A 23 9.04 -7.74 -8.45
C TYR A 23 9.75 -6.40 -8.20
N GLY A 24 9.66 -5.85 -6.98
CA GLY A 24 10.23 -4.55 -6.62
C GLY A 24 9.27 -3.38 -6.88
N PRO A 25 9.79 -2.17 -7.13
CA PRO A 25 8.98 -0.97 -7.20
C PRO A 25 8.07 -0.98 -8.43
N ILE A 26 6.78 -0.78 -8.19
CA ILE A 26 5.75 -0.62 -9.20
C ILE A 26 5.23 0.83 -9.23
N PRO A 27 4.81 1.33 -10.39
CA PRO A 27 4.23 2.66 -10.51
C PRO A 27 3.00 2.86 -9.61
N ALA A 28 2.81 4.08 -9.12
CA ALA A 28 1.69 4.46 -8.26
C ALA A 28 0.31 4.09 -8.85
N HIS A 29 0.11 4.26 -10.17
CA HIS A 29 -1.16 3.90 -10.81
C HIS A 29 -1.46 2.39 -10.73
N ALA A 30 -0.46 1.55 -10.94
CA ALA A 30 -0.60 0.10 -10.86
C ALA A 30 -0.81 -0.33 -9.40
N ALA A 31 -0.05 0.28 -8.48
CA ALA A 31 -0.21 0.08 -7.04
C ALA A 31 -1.62 0.42 -6.56
N LYS A 32 -2.20 1.55 -7.02
CA LYS A 32 -3.59 1.97 -6.72
C LYS A 32 -4.62 0.95 -7.19
N ILE A 33 -4.51 0.47 -8.43
CA ILE A 33 -5.43 -0.54 -8.98
C ILE A 33 -5.38 -1.83 -8.16
N LEU A 34 -4.18 -2.31 -7.84
CA LEU A 34 -4.01 -3.53 -7.05
C LEU A 34 -4.46 -3.34 -5.59
N ALA A 35 -4.25 -2.15 -5.02
CA ALA A 35 -4.70 -1.81 -3.67
C ALA A 35 -6.23 -1.76 -3.58
N ALA A 36 -6.91 -1.22 -4.60
CA ALA A 36 -8.37 -1.09 -4.62
C ALA A 36 -9.11 -2.46 -4.56
N GLU A 37 -8.53 -3.50 -5.14
CA GLU A 37 -9.12 -4.86 -5.16
C GLU A 37 -8.70 -5.72 -3.96
N GLY A 38 -7.70 -5.26 -3.19
CA GLY A 38 -7.03 -6.03 -2.14
C GLY A 38 -7.65 -5.94 -0.74
N VAL A 39 -7.04 -6.66 0.20
CA VAL A 39 -7.29 -6.51 1.64
C VAL A 39 -6.06 -5.85 2.26
N TRP A 40 -6.28 -4.73 2.93
CA TRP A 40 -5.24 -3.92 3.51
C TRP A 40 -4.87 -4.41 4.91
N THR A 41 -3.60 -4.29 5.22
CA THR A 41 -3.07 -4.45 6.56
C THR A 41 -2.21 -3.23 6.85
N TRP A 42 -2.37 -2.64 8.03
CA TRP A 42 -1.61 -1.44 8.39
C TRP A 42 -0.17 -1.83 8.71
N LEU A 43 0.78 -1.13 8.10
CA LEU A 43 2.20 -1.26 8.40
C LEU A 43 2.69 0.08 8.93
N ARG A 44 3.44 0.06 10.02
CA ARG A 44 4.20 1.21 10.49
C ARG A 44 5.65 1.02 10.07
N THR A 45 6.19 1.96 9.33
CA THR A 45 7.61 1.97 8.96
C THR A 45 8.34 3.13 9.61
N ASP A 46 9.65 3.02 9.74
CA ASP A 46 10.50 4.18 10.04
C ASP A 46 10.70 5.07 8.80
N GLY A 47 11.43 6.18 8.95
CA GLY A 47 11.74 7.11 7.86
C GLY A 47 12.64 6.54 6.76
N THR A 48 13.20 5.34 6.95
CA THR A 48 14.04 4.62 5.99
C THR A 48 13.34 3.42 5.34
N GLY A 49 12.07 3.17 5.70
CA GLY A 49 11.26 2.08 5.14
C GLY A 49 11.39 0.75 5.88
N HIS A 50 12.06 0.69 7.03
CA HIS A 50 12.08 -0.53 7.84
C HIS A 50 10.75 -0.72 8.56
N LEU A 51 10.25 -1.96 8.54
CA LEU A 51 9.02 -2.33 9.21
C LEU A 51 9.21 -2.28 10.74
N LEU A 52 8.45 -1.41 11.40
CA LEU A 52 8.42 -1.28 12.85
C LEU A 52 7.29 -2.10 13.46
N ASP A 53 6.13 -2.12 12.81
CA ASP A 53 4.96 -2.85 13.31
C ASP A 53 4.03 -3.28 12.17
N LEU A 54 3.46 -4.48 12.32
CA LEU A 54 2.42 -5.01 11.44
C LEU A 54 1.10 -5.04 12.22
N GLY A 55 0.22 -4.12 11.89
CA GLY A 55 -1.13 -4.07 12.43
C GLY A 55 -1.86 -5.38 12.12
N ARG A 56 -2.65 -5.87 13.07
CA ARG A 56 -3.43 -7.12 12.90
C ARG A 56 -4.78 -6.89 12.24
N THR A 57 -5.18 -5.63 12.07
CA THR A 57 -6.46 -5.24 11.48
C THR A 57 -6.40 -5.35 9.98
N ARG A 58 -7.30 -6.16 9.43
CA ARG A 58 -7.54 -6.28 8.00
C ARG A 58 -8.69 -5.35 7.61
N TYR A 59 -8.46 -4.51 6.63
CA TYR A 59 -9.46 -3.58 6.11
C TYR A 59 -9.68 -3.83 4.63
N ARG A 60 -10.92 -3.86 4.15
CA ARG A 60 -11.20 -3.89 2.72
C ARG A 60 -11.57 -2.47 2.30
N PRO A 61 -10.80 -1.82 1.41
CA PRO A 61 -11.13 -0.48 0.93
C PRO A 61 -12.52 -0.49 0.30
N THR A 62 -13.32 0.49 0.67
CA THR A 62 -14.58 0.76 0.00
C THR A 62 -14.32 1.61 -1.23
N LYS A 63 -15.25 1.61 -2.18
CA LYS A 63 -15.17 2.41 -3.42
C LYS A 63 -15.03 3.93 -3.17
N ALA A 64 -15.29 4.39 -1.95
CA ALA A 64 -15.12 5.79 -1.55
C ALA A 64 -13.68 6.12 -1.11
N LEU A 65 -12.86 5.10 -0.83
CA LEU A 65 -11.46 5.23 -0.41
C LEU A 65 -10.47 4.90 -1.55
N ALA A 66 -10.98 4.42 -2.69
CA ALA A 66 -10.23 3.98 -3.87
C ALA A 66 -10.29 5.00 -5.01
#